data_AF-H5XJX1-F1
#
_entry.id   AF-H5XJX1-F1
#
_cell.length_a   1.000
_cell.length_b   1.000
_cell.length_c   1.000
_cell.angle_alpha   90.00
_cell.angle_beta   90.00
_cell.angle_gamma   90.00
#
_symmetry.space_group_name_H-M   'P 1'
#
loop_
_entity.id
_entity.type
_entity.pdbx_description
1 polymer ?
#
loop_
_entity_poly.entity_id
_entity_poly.type
_entity_poly.pdbx_seq_one_letter_code
_entity_poly.pdbx_strand_id
1 'polypeptide(L)' 'MPDDTFRPDETLAAVSWQRWPEALRTRGQDVLTYLNAGHPQDALEVIDELLADLLARRDSLADTANRRFEPSTDDRNP' A
#
# COMPACT_ATOMS: atom_id res chain seq x y z
N MET A 1 -20.78 16.65 3.71
CA MET A 1 -19.98 15.52 4.24
C MET A 1 -19.87 14.52 3.10
N PRO A 2 -18.71 14.29 2.48
CA PRO A 2 -18.59 13.17 1.57
C PRO A 2 -18.45 11.92 2.43
N ASP A 3 -19.40 11.02 2.25
CA ASP A 3 -19.41 9.67 2.79
C ASP A 3 -18.26 8.93 2.10
N ASP A 4 -17.13 8.80 2.78
CA ASP A 4 -15.98 8.05 2.31
C ASP A 4 -16.18 6.58 2.69
N THR A 5 -17.24 6.01 2.12
CA THR A 5 -17.55 4.59 2.24
C THR A 5 -16.46 3.85 1.48
N PHE A 6 -15.52 3.25 2.21
CA PHE A 6 -14.45 2.40 1.67
C PHE A 6 -15.10 1.38 0.73
N ARG A 7 -14.87 1.54 -0.58
CA ARG A 7 -15.44 0.62 -1.58
C ARG A 7 -14.70 -0.71 -1.44
N PRO A 8 -15.41 -1.84 -1.38
CA PRO A 8 -14.79 -3.16 -1.24
C PRO A 8 -13.86 -3.54 -2.40
N ASP A 9 -13.88 -2.78 -3.49
CA ASP A 9 -13.08 -2.97 -4.71
C ASP A 9 -11.81 -2.09 -4.77
N GLU A 10 -11.59 -1.20 -3.79
CA GLU A 10 -10.37 -0.38 -3.77
C GLU A 10 -9.18 -1.22 -3.27
N THR A 11 -8.26 -1.54 -4.17
CA THR A 11 -7.01 -2.22 -3.83
C THR A 11 -6.16 -1.32 -2.95
N LEU A 12 -5.44 -1.88 -1.97
CA LEU A 12 -4.57 -1.11 -1.07
C LEU A 12 -3.56 -0.22 -1.82
N ALA A 13 -3.16 -0.64 -3.01
CA ALA A 13 -2.25 0.08 -3.89
C ALA A 13 -2.83 1.42 -4.40
N ALA A 14 -4.15 1.53 -4.53
CA ALA A 14 -4.82 2.76 -4.97
C ALA A 14 -5.00 3.79 -3.84
N VAL A 15 -4.86 3.37 -2.59
CA VAL A 15 -5.07 4.23 -1.42
C VAL A 15 -3.95 5.26 -1.32
N SER A 16 -4.30 6.53 -1.13
CA SER A 16 -3.31 7.60 -0.89
C SER A 16 -2.44 7.31 0.34
N TRP A 17 -1.19 7.77 0.35
CA TRP A 17 -0.25 7.59 1.47
C TRP A 17 -0.79 8.06 2.83
N GLN A 18 -1.64 9.10 2.85
CA GLN A 18 -2.22 9.64 4.08
C GLN A 18 -3.26 8.68 4.71
N ARG A 19 -4.01 7.97 3.87
CA ARG A 19 -5.06 7.04 4.31
C ARG A 19 -4.59 5.59 4.40
N TRP A 20 -3.43 5.31 3.82
CA TRP A 20 -2.88 3.95 3.74
C TRP A 20 -2.73 3.25 5.10
N PRO A 21 -2.26 3.90 6.20
CA PRO A 21 -2.15 3.22 7.49
C PRO A 21 -3.48 2.71 8.03
N GLU A 22 -4.57 3.44 7.79
CA GLU A 22 -5.93 3.05 8.18
C GLU A 22 -6.39 1.84 7.35
N ALA A 23 -6.22 1.93 6.02
CA ALA A 23 -6.59 0.86 5.10
C ALA A 23 -5.81 -0.45 5.37
N LEU A 24 -4.51 -0.33 5.67
CA LEU A 24 -3.65 -1.46 6.04
C LEU A 24 -4.18 -2.14 7.32
N ARG A 25 -4.60 -1.35 8.31
CA ARG A 25 -5.20 -1.88 9.55
C ARG A 25 -6.49 -2.63 9.25
N THR A 26 -7.38 -2.06 8.44
CA THR A 26 -8.65 -2.70 8.07
C THR A 26 -8.41 -4.03 7.36
N ARG A 27 -7.50 -4.09 6.38
CA ARG A 27 -7.14 -5.34 5.69
C ARG A 27 -6.51 -6.37 6.63
N GLY A 28 -5.69 -5.94 7.60
CA GLY A 28 -5.20 -6.82 8.65
C GLY A 28 -6.32 -7.42 9.52
N GLN A 29 -7.42 -6.69 9.74
CA GLN A 29 -8.59 -7.19 10.44
C GLN A 29 -9.40 -8.19 9.59
N ASP A 30 -9.42 -8.03 8.26
CA ASP A 30 -10.03 -9.01 7.35
C ASP A 30 -9.35 -10.37 7.48
N VAL A 31 -8.02 -10.41 7.57
CA VAL A 31 -7.25 -11.66 7.82
C VAL A 31 -7.76 -12.38 9.07
N LEU A 32 -7.88 -11.66 10.19
CA LEU A 32 -8.38 -12.23 11.44
C LEU A 32 -9.83 -12.68 11.32
N THR A 33 -10.65 -11.94 10.58
CA THR A 33 -12.06 -12.27 10.34
C THR A 33 -12.19 -13.58 9.56
N TYR A 34 -11.43 -13.75 8.48
CA TYR A 34 -11.41 -14.99 7.69
C TYR A 34 -10.89 -16.18 8.50
N LEU A 35 -9.82 -16.00 9.29
CA LEU A 35 -9.31 -17.06 10.17
C LEU A 35 -10.35 -17.49 11.21
N ASN A 36 -11.02 -16.54 11.86
CA ASN A 36 -12.06 -16.83 12.86
C ASN A 36 -13.29 -17.51 12.26
N ALA A 37 -13.59 -17.23 10.98
CA ALA A 37 -14.67 -17.87 10.24
C ALA A 37 -14.30 -19.25 9.68
N GLY A 38 -13.05 -19.72 9.87
CA GLY A 38 -12.60 -21.02 9.34
C GLY A 38 -12.29 -21.00 7.84
N HIS A 39 -11.98 -19.81 7.29
CA HIS A 39 -11.61 -19.59 5.90
C HIS A 39 -10.12 -19.24 5.76
N PRO A 40 -9.19 -20.16 6.04
CA PRO A 40 -7.75 -19.86 6.02
C PRO A 40 -7.22 -19.55 4.61
N GLN A 41 -7.85 -20.07 3.55
CA GLN A 41 -7.44 -19.80 2.18
C GLN A 41 -7.69 -18.32 1.82
N ASP A 42 -8.87 -17.79 2.14
CA ASP A 42 -9.20 -16.38 1.91
C ASP A 42 -8.29 -15.47 2.76
N ALA A 43 -7.95 -15.89 3.99
CA ALA A 43 -6.98 -15.17 4.81
C ALA A 43 -5.60 -15.09 4.16
N LEU A 44 -5.15 -16.16 3.49
CA LEU A 44 -3.89 -16.16 2.75
C LEU A 44 -3.93 -15.21 1.56
N GLU A 45 -5.03 -15.18 0.81
CA GLU A 45 -5.17 -14.24 -0.31
C GLU A 45 -5.06 -12.78 0.14
N VAL A 46 -5.67 -12.43 1.28
CA VAL A 46 -5.53 -11.09 1.87
C VAL A 46 -4.09 -10.81 2.33
N ILE A 47 -3.39 -11.80 2.89
CA ILE A 47 -1.98 -11.67 3.27
C ILE A 47 -1.11 -11.42 2.03
N ASP A 48 -1.35 -12.13 0.94
CA ASP A 48 -0.61 -11.95 -0.32
C ASP A 48 -0.84 -10.56 -0.91
N GLU A 49 -2.08 -10.04 -0.87
CA GLU A 49 -2.38 -8.65 -1.27
C GLU A 49 -1.60 -7.65 -0.41
N LEU A 50 -1.60 -7.83 0.92
CA LEU A 50 -0.88 -6.97 1.86
C LEU A 50 0.63 -6.94 1.59
N LEU A 51 1.23 -8.10 1.33
CA LEU A 51 2.65 -8.21 1.01
C LEU A 51 2.98 -7.53 -0.32
N ALA A 52 2.13 -7.71 -1.34
CA ALA A 52 2.30 -7.07 -2.63
C ALA A 52 2.25 -5.53 -2.53
N ASP A 53 1.30 -4.97 -1.78
CA ASP A 53 1.19 -3.52 -1.56
C ASP A 53 2.40 -2.96 -0.78
N LEU A 54 2.84 -3.63 0.28
CA LEU A 54 4.02 -3.23 1.05
C LEU A 54 5.29 -3.20 0.19
N LEU A 55 5.46 -4.20 -0.68
CA LEU A 55 6.58 -4.25 -1.62
C LEU A 55 6.52 -3.10 -2.63
N ALA A 56 5.36 -2.85 -3.24
CA ALA A 56 5.19 -1.75 -4.19
C ALA A 56 5.49 -0.38 -3.56
N ARG A 57 5.05 -0.18 -2.31
CA ARG A 57 5.28 1.05 -1.55
C ARG A 57 6.74 1.24 -1.17
N ARG A 58 7.43 0.17 -0.76
CA ARG A 58 8.87 0.19 -0.55
C ARG A 58 9.60 0.64 -1.82
N ASP A 59 9.23 0.09 -2.97
CA ASP A 59 9.88 0.40 -4.24
C ASP A 59 9.64 1.85 -4.67
N SER A 60 8.43 2.38 -4.45
CA SER A 60 8.12 3.80 -4.65
C SER A 60 8.95 4.73 -3.76
N LEU A 61 9.16 4.35 -2.49
CA LEU A 61 10.02 5.11 -1.57
C LEU A 61 11.50 5.05 -1.99
N ALA A 62 11.97 3.88 -2.43
CA ALA A 62 13.33 3.71 -2.92
C ALA A 62 13.59 4.54 -4.20
N ASP A 63 12.65 4.54 -5.14
CA ASP A 63 12.72 5.36 -6.36
C ASP A 63 12.73 6.86 -6.03
N THR A 64 11.86 7.30 -5.10
CA THR A 64 11.82 8.69 -4.64
C THR A 64 13.14 9.10 -3.97
N ALA A 65 13.71 8.22 -3.14
CA ALA A 65 15.01 8.46 -2.50
C ALA A 65 16.11 8.57 -3.56
N ASN A 66 16.17 7.66 -4.53
CA ASN A 66 17.18 7.67 -5.58
C ASN A 66 17.10 8.93 -6.46
N ARG A 67 15.89 9.37 -6.86
CA ARG A 67 15.72 10.63 -7.62
C ARG A 67 16.20 11.87 -6.86
N ARG A 68 16.04 11.89 -5.54
CA ARG A 68 16.52 13.00 -4.70
C ARG A 68 18.05 13.13 -4.72
N PHE A 69 18.77 12.04 -5.04
CA PHE A 69 20.22 12.00 -5.08
C PHE A 69 20.81 12.07 -6.49
N GLU A 70 20.01 12.15 -7.56
CA GLU A 70 20.54 12.48 -8.88
C GLU A 70 20.98 13.95 -8.86
N PRO A 71 22.29 14.25 -8.89
CA PRO A 71 22.75 15.63 -8.90
C PRO A 71 22.29 16.25 -10.21
N SER A 72 21.65 17.43 -10.16
CA SER A 72 21.42 18.24 -11.36
C SER A 72 22.76 18.40 -12.08
N THR A 73 22.88 17.73 -13.22
CA THR A 73 24.02 17.89 -14.15
C THR A 73 23.98 19.24 -14.87
N ASP A 74 23.10 20.15 -14.44
CA ASP A 74 22.84 21.48 -15.00
C ASP A 74 23.91 22.53 -14.65
N ASP A 75 24.92 22.19 -13.84
CA ASP A 75 26.06 23.08 -13.52
C ASP A 75 27.27 22.90 -14.47
N ARG A 76 27.09 22.24 -15.63
CA ARG A 76 28.12 22.15 -16.68
C ARG A 76 27.76 22.98 -17.92
N ASN A 77 27.82 24.31 -17.78
CA ASN A 77 27.96 25.19 -18.93
C ASN A 77 28.83 26.43 -18.62
N PRO A 78 30.17 26.31 -18.63
CA PRO A 78 31.08 27.43 -18.86
C PRO A 78 31.25 27.74 -20.36
#